data_AF-A0A2L2Z001-F1
#
_entry.id   AF-A0A2L2Z001-F1
#
_cell.length_a   1.000
_cell.length_b   1.000
_cell.length_c   1.000
_cell.angle_alpha   90.00
_cell.angle_beta   90.00
_cell.angle_gamma   90.00
#
_symmetry.space_group_name_H-M   'P 1'
#
loop_
_entity.id
_entity.type
_entity.pdbx_description
1 polymer ?
#
loop_
_entity_poly.entity_id
_entity_poly.type
_entity_poly.pdbx_seq_one_letter_code
_entity_poly.pdbx_strand_id
1 'polypeptide(L)'
;HEIPLAGHLGERKTKQRIKYSFYWPTITHDVKAFCESCETCQLRRPITYRDRIPIQPIVRPETPFEIWSVDCIGPLEPPSRRGHKYVICAIDLCTRWAP
;
A
#
# COMPACT_ATOMS: atom_id res chain seq x y z
N HIS A 1 10.78 2.67 -24.41
CA HIS A 1 10.32 2.89 -23.02
C HIS A 1 9.64 4.25 -22.91
N GLU A 2 10.30 5.33 -23.36
CA GLU A 2 9.82 6.71 -23.29
C GLU A 2 8.83 7.12 -24.39
N ILE A 3 8.79 6.40 -25.52
CA ILE A 3 7.79 6.64 -26.56
C ILE A 3 6.40 6.43 -25.94
N PRO A 4 5.44 7.35 -26.11
CA PRO A 4 4.10 7.24 -25.50
C PRO A 4 3.41 5.89 -25.74
N LEU A 5 3.60 5.31 -26.93
CA LEU A 5 3.04 4.01 -27.33
C LEU A 5 3.80 2.79 -26.79
N ALA A 6 4.99 2.98 -26.20
CA ALA A 6 5.79 1.90 -25.64
C ALA A 6 5.33 1.48 -24.23
N GLY A 7 4.42 2.25 -23.60
CA GLY A 7 3.68 1.85 -22.40
C GLY A 7 4.53 1.58 -21.16
N HIS A 8 5.75 2.15 -21.06
CA HIS A 8 6.62 2.01 -19.88
C HIS A 8 6.79 0.55 -19.39
N LEU A 9 6.87 -0.39 -20.34
CA LEU A 9 6.98 -1.81 -19.99
C LEU A 9 8.24 -2.07 -19.16
N GLY A 10 8.11 -2.98 -18.18
CA GLY A 10 9.21 -3.37 -17.30
C GLY A 10 10.41 -3.97 -18.03
N GLU A 11 11.55 -4.04 -17.32
CA GLU A 11 12.87 -4.43 -17.83
C GLU A 11 12.84 -5.60 -18.81
N ARG A 12 12.17 -6.70 -18.44
CA ARG A 12 12.11 -7.93 -19.27
C ARG A 12 11.57 -7.67 -20.68
N LYS A 13 10.45 -6.95 -20.78
CA LYS A 13 9.80 -6.65 -22.07
C LYS A 13 10.60 -5.62 -22.86
N THR A 14 11.18 -4.64 -22.18
CA THR A 14 12.05 -3.64 -22.81
C THR A 14 13.31 -4.30 -23.39
N LYS A 15 13.94 -5.21 -22.65
CA LYS A 15 15.09 -6.00 -23.12
C LYS A 15 14.74 -6.87 -24.32
N GLN A 16 13.60 -7.57 -24.27
CA GLN A 16 13.15 -8.41 -25.38
C GLN A 16 12.96 -7.59 -26.66
N ARG A 17 12.38 -6.39 -26.55
CA ARG A 17 12.22 -5.47 -27.69
C ARG A 17 13.55 -5.05 -28.30
N ILE A 18 14.52 -4.66 -27.47
CA ILE A 18 15.84 -4.17 -27.94
C ILE A 18 16.62 -5.30 -28.62
N LYS A 19 16.52 -6.53 -28.10
CA LYS A 19 17.19 -7.72 -28.65
C LYS A 19 16.74 -8.11 -30.07
N TYR A 20 15.63 -7.60 -30.59
CA TYR A 20 15.23 -7.84 -31.98
C TYR A 20 16.10 -7.11 -33.01
N SER A 21 16.78 -6.03 -32.61
CA SER A 21 17.51 -5.16 -33.54
C SER A 21 18.94 -4.86 -33.10
N PHE A 22 19.29 -5.11 -31.83
CA PHE A 22 20.58 -4.75 -31.28
C PHE A 22 21.12 -5.82 -30.32
N TYR A 23 22.44 -5.96 -30.27
CA TYR A 23 23.13 -6.83 -29.34
C TYR A 23 24.43 -6.17 -28.85
N TRP A 24 24.69 -6.28 -27.56
CA TRP A 24 25.99 -5.99 -26.95
C TRP A 24 26.11 -6.73 -25.60
N PRO A 25 27.33 -6.94 -25.06
CA PRO A 25 27.55 -7.79 -23.88
C PRO A 25 26.79 -7.34 -22.62
N THR A 26 26.69 -6.03 -22.38
CA THR A 26 26.08 -5.45 -21.17
C THR A 26 24.59 -5.10 -21.32
N ILE A 27 23.94 -5.51 -22.42
CA ILE A 27 22.55 -5.13 -22.74
C ILE A 27 21.55 -5.35 -21.59
N THR A 28 21.75 -6.40 -20.79
CA THR A 28 20.86 -6.67 -19.65
C THR A 28 21.04 -5.64 -18.54
N HIS A 29 22.28 -5.28 -18.22
CA HIS A 29 22.61 -4.28 -17.20
C HIS A 29 22.09 -2.90 -17.62
N ASP A 30 22.33 -2.52 -18.87
CA ASP A 30 22.02 -1.17 -19.35
C ASP A 30 20.50 -0.95 -19.46
N VAL A 31 19.75 -1.96 -19.89
CA VAL A 31 18.28 -1.91 -19.90
C VAL A 31 17.71 -1.84 -18.50
N LYS A 32 18.30 -2.57 -17.54
CA LYS A 32 17.89 -2.49 -16.14
C LYS A 32 18.11 -1.10 -15.57
N ALA A 33 19.33 -0.55 -15.70
CA ALA A 33 19.67 0.78 -15.23
C ALA A 33 18.77 1.86 -15.84
N PHE A 34 18.47 1.76 -17.13
CA PHE A 34 17.57 2.68 -17.83
C PHE A 34 16.11 2.58 -17.36
N CYS A 35 15.58 1.36 -17.12
CA CYS A 35 14.25 1.22 -16.55
C CYS A 35 14.19 1.70 -15.09
N GLU A 36 15.28 1.55 -14.34
CA GLU A 36 15.41 2.04 -12.96
C GLU A 36 15.48 3.57 -12.88
N SER A 37 16.06 4.24 -13.87
CA SER A 37 16.12 5.71 -13.93
C SER A 37 14.80 6.38 -14.36
N CYS A 38 13.79 5.63 -14.78
CA CYS A 38 12.52 6.21 -15.22
C CYS A 38 11.63 6.63 -14.02
N GLU A 39 11.51 7.94 -13.80
CA GLU A 39 10.70 8.54 -12.74
C GLU A 39 9.24 8.05 -12.75
N THR A 40 8.58 8.07 -13.91
CA THR A 40 7.19 7.60 -14.06
C THR A 40 7.02 6.14 -13.62
N CYS A 41 7.99 5.29 -13.93
CA CYS A 41 7.98 3.90 -13.49
C CYS A 41 8.23 3.79 -11.99
N GLN A 42 9.19 4.53 -11.44
CA GLN A 42 9.49 4.47 -10.00
C GLN A 42 8.32 4.95 -9.14
N LEU A 43 7.63 6.01 -9.56
CA LEU A 43 6.46 6.56 -8.84
C LEU A 43 5.23 5.64 -8.88
N ARG A 44 5.05 4.87 -9.95
CA ARG A 44 3.87 4.02 -10.16
C ARG A 44 4.10 2.54 -9.87
N ARG A 45 5.36 2.13 -9.72
CA ARG A 45 5.70 0.72 -9.48
C ARG A 45 5.06 0.26 -8.17
N PRO A 46 4.33 -0.87 -8.17
CA PRO A 46 3.81 -1.41 -6.92
C PRO A 46 4.97 -1.79 -6.00
N ILE A 47 4.86 -1.38 -4.74
CA ILE A 47 5.79 -1.77 -3.68
C ILE A 47 5.64 -3.28 -3.47
N THR A 48 6.65 -4.05 -3.90
CA THR A 48 6.66 -5.52 -3.79
C THR A 48 7.28 -6.01 -2.48
N TYR A 49 8.05 -5.18 -1.79
CA TYR A 49 8.55 -5.49 -0.46
C TYR A 49 7.49 -5.07 0.57
N ARG A 50 6.91 -6.05 1.25
CA ARG A 50 6.08 -5.79 2.43
C ARG A 50 7.03 -5.79 3.62
N ASP A 51 7.77 -4.70 3.81
CA ASP A 51 8.37 -4.40 5.12
C ASP A 51 7.23 -4.03 6.07
N ARG A 52 6.44 -5.04 6.41
CA ARG A 52 5.50 -4.95 7.51
C ARG A 52 6.34 -5.33 8.72
N ILE A 53 6.66 -4.34 9.54
CA ILE A 53 7.08 -4.58 10.93
C ILE A 53 6.16 -5.70 11.46
N PRO A 54 6.72 -6.79 12.02
CA PRO A 54 5.90 -7.89 12.53
C PRO A 54 4.81 -7.32 13.44
N ILE A 55 3.56 -7.70 13.20
CA ILE A 55 2.44 -7.26 14.03
C ILE A 55 2.74 -7.72 15.46
N GLN A 56 2.94 -6.76 16.36
CA GLN A 56 3.16 -7.05 17.78
C GLN A 56 1.82 -7.15 18.50
N PRO A 57 1.67 -8.09 19.46
CA PRO A 57 0.48 -8.15 20.27
C PRO A 57 0.38 -6.89 21.14
N ILE A 58 -0.82 -6.30 21.20
CA ILE A 58 -1.12 -5.22 22.13
C ILE A 58 -1.25 -5.84 23.53
N VAL A 59 -0.45 -5.33 24.48
CA VAL A 59 -0.53 -5.77 25.88
C VAL A 59 -1.85 -5.33 26.48
N ARG A 60 -2.59 -6.26 27.08
CA ARG A 60 -3.85 -5.96 27.76
C ARG A 60 -3.53 -5.24 29.09
N PRO A 61 -4.15 -4.08 29.36
CA PRO A 61 -4.00 -3.42 30.66
C PRO A 61 -4.54 -4.29 31.79
N GLU A 62 -3.97 -4.16 32.99
CA GLU A 62 -4.41 -4.89 34.19
C GLU A 62 -5.61 -4.21 34.85
N THR A 63 -5.77 -2.90 34.65
CA THR A 63 -6.83 -2.11 35.28
C THR A 63 -7.89 -1.66 34.27
N PRO A 64 -9.20 -1.80 34.59
CA PRO A 64 -10.27 -1.25 33.77
C PRO A 64 -10.13 0.25 33.57
N PHE A 65 -10.49 0.73 32.37
CA PHE A 65 -10.51 2.15 31.99
C PHE A 65 -9.14 2.82 31.85
N GLU A 66 -8.06 2.05 31.85
CA GLU A 66 -6.69 2.55 31.65
C GLU A 66 -6.40 2.91 30.19
N ILE A 67 -6.85 2.07 29.24
CA ILE A 67 -6.66 2.30 27.81
C ILE A 67 -7.95 1.99 27.05
N TRP A 68 -8.34 2.91 26.16
CA TRP A 68 -9.50 2.79 25.30
C TRP A 68 -9.12 2.67 23.83
N SER A 69 -9.74 1.72 23.13
CA SER A 69 -9.73 1.66 21.67
C SER A 69 -10.96 2.40 21.14
N VAL A 70 -10.75 3.48 20.40
CA VAL A 70 -11.83 4.30 19.85
C VAL A 70 -11.80 4.25 18.33
N ASP A 71 -12.95 3.98 17.73
CA ASP A 71 -13.15 3.98 16.28
C ASP A 71 -14.40 4.77 15.90
N CYS A 72 -14.43 5.30 14.68
CA CYS A 72 -15.55 6.07 14.13
C CYS A 72 -16.09 5.37 12.90
N ILE A 73 -17.31 4.84 13.03
CA ILE A 73 -18.00 4.14 11.96
C ILE A 73 -18.87 5.15 11.20
N GLY A 74 -18.63 5.25 9.90
CA GLY A 74 -19.49 6.00 8.99
C GLY A 74 -18.77 6.52 7.75
N PRO A 75 -19.45 7.33 6.92
CA PRO A 75 -20.87 7.71 7.06
C PRO A 75 -21.84 6.54 6.87
N LEU A 76 -22.87 6.48 7.70
CA LEU A 76 -23.99 5.55 7.60
C LEU A 76 -24.99 6.05 6.55
N GLU A 77 -25.34 5.16 5.63
CA GLU A 77 -26.39 5.40 4.64
C GLU A 77 -27.32 4.17 4.60
N PRO A 78 -28.63 4.32 4.94
CA PRO A 78 -29.31 5.57 5.30
C PRO A 78 -28.91 6.09 6.70
N PRO A 79 -29.06 7.42 6.96
CA PRO A 79 -28.84 7.98 8.29
C PRO A 79 -29.84 7.42 9.31
N SER A 80 -29.50 7.53 10.60
CA SER A 80 -30.44 7.21 11.68
C SER A 80 -31.72 8.05 11.59
N ARG A 81 -32.77 7.64 12.29
CA ARG A 81 -34.05 8.38 12.37
C ARG A 81 -33.88 9.86 12.79
N ARG A 82 -32.82 10.19 13.54
CA ARG A 82 -32.50 11.56 13.98
C ARG A 82 -31.51 12.30 13.06
N GLY A 83 -31.11 11.69 11.94
CA GLY A 83 -30.17 12.27 10.99
C GLY A 83 -28.69 12.05 11.33
N HIS A 84 -28.35 11.32 12.40
CA HIS A 84 -26.96 10.98 12.69
C HIS A 84 -26.40 10.00 11.65
N LYS A 85 -25.18 10.28 11.18
CA LYS A 85 -24.46 9.51 10.15
C LYS A 85 -23.22 8.79 10.66
N TYR A 86 -22.84 8.98 11.91
CA TYR A 86 -21.61 8.40 12.45
C TYR A 86 -21.90 7.78 13.81
N VAL A 87 -21.17 6.71 14.12
CA VAL A 87 -21.20 6.02 15.41
C VAL A 87 -19.78 5.98 15.94
N ILE A 88 -19.60 6.44 17.18
CA ILE A 88 -18.34 6.28 17.89
C ILE A 88 -18.41 4.96 18.64
N CYS A 89 -17.46 4.06 18.37
CA CYS A 89 -17.26 2.83 19.10
C CYS A 89 -16.08 3.03 20.05
N ALA A 90 -16.27 2.87 21.35
CA ALA A 90 -15.23 2.97 22.34
C ALA A 90 -15.19 1.67 23.14
N ILE A 91 -14.04 1.00 23.21
CA ILE A 91 -13.90 -0.29 23.91
C ILE A 91 -12.79 -0.15 24.94
N ASP A 92 -13.07 -0.49 26.19
CA ASP A 92 -12.04 -0.62 27.21
C ASP A 92 -11.16 -1.86 26.92
N LEU A 93 -9.86 -1.67 26.72
CA LEU A 93 -8.94 -2.74 26.33
C LEU A 93 -8.74 -3.77 27.44
N CYS A 94 -8.91 -3.37 28.70
CA CYS A 94 -8.88 -4.29 29.82
C CYS A 94 -10.11 -5.21 29.78
N THR A 95 -11.33 -4.69 29.93
CA THR A 95 -12.53 -5.53 30.05
C THR A 95 -13.04 -6.09 28.72
N ARG A 96 -12.64 -5.49 27.58
CA ARG A 96 -13.26 -5.67 26.26
C ARG A 96 -14.76 -5.34 26.25
N TRP A 97 -15.20 -4.56 27.22
CA TRP A 97 -16.56 -4.09 27.31
C TRP A 97 -16.75 -2.89 26.39
N ALA A 98 -17.79 -2.94 25.57
CA ALA A 98 -18.29 -1.81 24.82
C ALA A 98 -19.48 -1.22 25.59
N PRO A 99 -19.43 0.05 26.01
CA PRO A 99 -20.55 0.77 26.60
C PRO A 99 -21.70 1.01 25.61
#